data_AF-A0A0H5RD29-F1
#
_entry.id   AF-A0A0H5RD29-F1
#
_cell.length_a   1.000
_cell.length_b   1.000
_cell.length_c   1.000
_cell.angle_alpha   90.00
_cell.angle_beta   90.00
_cell.angle_gamma   90.00
#
_symmetry.space_group_name_H-M   'P 1'
#
loop_
_entity.id
_entity.type
_entity.pdbx_description
1 polymer ?
#
loop_
_entity_poly.entity_id
_entity_poly.type
_entity_poly.pdbx_seq_one_letter_code
_entity_poly.pdbx_strand_id
1 'polypeptide(L)'
;FGNKMRLLVCVLCDDLFLYGQPKTETSPVALKRIIPIAGLTVKKLPENSFELRSPSKSIKVAAKSMDDCDLWIDDIKKAIEMSGLRRRVRLSMSIKTQIR
;
A
#
# COMPACT_ATOMS: atom_id res chain seq x y z
N PHE A 1 14.81 23.07 -1.27
CA PHE A 1 13.82 22.27 -2.04
C PHE A 1 12.57 22.10 -1.18
N GLY A 2 11.54 22.91 -1.43
CA GLY A 2 10.35 22.98 -0.57
C GLY A 2 9.58 21.67 -0.56
N ASN A 3 9.31 21.14 0.64
CA ASN A 3 8.56 19.92 0.85
C ASN A 3 7.08 20.19 0.57
N LYS A 4 6.68 20.19 -0.72
CA LYS A 4 5.31 20.47 -1.13
C LYS A 4 4.47 19.23 -0.84
N MET A 5 3.74 19.23 0.28
CA MET A 5 2.76 18.19 0.59
C MET A 5 1.72 18.17 -0.53
N ARG A 6 1.47 16.99 -1.09
CA ARG A 6 0.50 16.78 -2.16
C ARG A 6 -0.53 15.78 -1.68
N LEU A 7 -1.80 16.05 -1.96
CA LEU A 7 -2.88 15.10 -1.71
C LEU A 7 -2.57 13.77 -2.40
N LEU A 8 -2.67 12.69 -1.64
CA LEU A 8 -2.39 11.33 -2.08
C LEU A 8 -3.65 10.51 -1.87
N VAL A 9 -4.06 9.76 -2.89
CA VAL A 9 -5.10 8.74 -2.72
C VAL A 9 -4.39 7.40 -2.60
N CYS A 10 -4.62 6.70 -1.50
CA CYS A 10 -4.08 5.39 -1.20
C CYS A 10 -5.20 4.34 -1.28
N VAL A 11 -4.89 3.18 -1.84
CA VAL A 11 -5.78 2.01 -1.82
C VAL A 11 -4.96 0.81 -1.37
N LEU A 12 -5.44 0.11 -0.34
CA LEU A 12 -4.85 -1.13 0.14
C LEU A 12 -5.70 -2.30 -0.33
N CYS A 13 -5.08 -3.24 -1.03
CA CYS A 13 -5.61 -4.54 -1.40
C CYS A 13 -4.85 -5.62 -0.61
N ASP A 14 -5.33 -6.87 -0.68
CA ASP A 14 -4.72 -8.02 0.01
C ASP A 14 -3.23 -8.21 -0.32
N ASP A 15 -2.82 -7.93 -1.56
CA ASP A 15 -1.49 -8.21 -2.09
C ASP A 15 -0.80 -6.97 -2.68
N LEU A 16 -1.51 -5.85 -2.81
CA LEU A 16 -1.03 -4.60 -3.41
C LEU A 16 -1.36 -3.38 -2.55
N PHE A 17 -0.42 -2.45 -2.47
CA PHE A 17 -0.63 -1.08 -2.02
C PHE A 17 -0.49 -0.13 -3.21
N LEU A 18 -1.56 0.60 -3.51
CA LEU A 18 -1.67 1.51 -4.64
C LEU A 18 -1.67 2.94 -4.12
N TYR A 19 -0.99 3.84 -4.81
CA TYR A 19 -1.21 5.26 -4.57
C TYR A 19 -1.11 6.10 -5.83
N GLY A 20 -1.83 7.21 -5.83
CA GLY A 20 -1.87 8.16 -6.93
C GLY A 20 -2.08 9.59 -6.45
N GLN A 21 -2.07 10.51 -7.40
CA GLN A 21 -2.44 11.90 -7.14
C GLN A 21 -3.64 12.26 -8.03
N PRO A 22 -4.73 12.76 -7.45
CA PRO A 22 -5.80 13.36 -8.24
C PRO A 22 -5.27 14.63 -8.91
N LYS A 23 -5.66 14.88 -10.16
CA LYS A 23 -5.34 16.14 -10.87
C LYS A 23 -6.24 17.29 -10.41
N THR A 24 -7.48 16.98 -10.07
CA THR A 24 -8.49 17.85 -9.45
C THR A 24 -9.34 16.99 -8.49
N GLU A 25 -10.14 17.60 -7.61
CA GLU A 25 -10.96 16.87 -6.63
C GLU A 25 -11.91 15.84 -7.24
N THR A 26 -12.37 16.07 -8.47
CA THR A 26 -13.29 15.19 -9.20
C THR A 26 -12.61 14.37 -10.30
N SER A 27 -11.30 14.56 -10.51
CA SER A 27 -10.57 13.86 -11.57
C SER A 27 -10.32 12.39 -11.19
N PRO A 28 -10.35 11.47 -12.17
CA PRO A 28 -9.78 10.14 -12.01
C PRO A 28 -8.37 10.21 -11.44
N VAL A 29 -8.09 9.38 -10.44
CA VAL A 29 -6.78 9.33 -9.80
C VAL A 29 -5.78 8.74 -10.78
N ALA A 30 -4.77 9.53 -11.15
CA ALA A 30 -3.63 9.00 -11.88
C ALA A 30 -2.79 8.16 -10.91
N LEU A 31 -2.85 6.83 -11.07
CA LEU A 31 -2.03 5.90 -10.31
C LEU A 31 -0.55 6.22 -10.54
N LYS A 32 0.17 6.51 -9.47
CA LYS A 32 1.60 6.78 -9.51
C LYS A 32 2.41 5.51 -9.34
N ARG A 33 1.98 4.62 -8.46
CA ARG A 33 2.71 3.40 -8.13
C ARG A 33 1.75 2.30 -7.65
N ILE A 34 2.23 1.09 -7.87
CA ILE A 34 1.69 -0.16 -7.35
C ILE A 34 2.85 -0.80 -6.59
N ILE A 35 2.66 -1.09 -5.31
CA ILE A 35 3.68 -1.68 -4.42
C ILE A 35 3.15 -3.04 -3.97
N PRO A 36 3.84 -4.15 -4.28
CA PRO A 36 3.50 -5.44 -3.70
C PRO A 36 3.61 -5.41 -2.17
N ILE A 37 2.61 -5.95 -1.47
CA ILE A 37 2.62 -6.13 -0.01
C ILE A 37 3.74 -7.08 0.42
N ALA A 38 4.10 -7.99 -0.47
CA ALA A 38 5.26 -8.85 -0.37
C ALA A 38 6.56 -8.09 -0.06
N GLY A 39 7.10 -8.29 1.15
CA GLY A 39 8.34 -7.63 1.57
C GLY A 39 8.17 -6.15 1.90
N LEU A 40 6.93 -5.68 2.01
CA LEU A 40 6.61 -4.36 2.53
C LEU A 40 6.80 -4.36 4.05
N THR A 41 7.36 -3.27 4.57
CA THR A 41 7.39 -2.98 6.00
C THR A 41 6.78 -1.61 6.24
N VAL A 42 6.15 -1.44 7.40
CA VAL A 42 5.53 -0.19 7.82
C VAL A 42 6.12 0.26 9.16
N LYS A 43 6.45 1.55 9.27
CA LYS A 43 6.97 2.17 10.49
C LYS A 43 6.16 3.42 10.83
N LYS A 44 5.60 3.49 12.04
CA LYS A 44 4.99 4.72 12.57
C LYS A 44 6.08 5.80 12.74
N LEU A 45 5.75 7.01 12.33
CA LEU A 45 6.58 8.20 12.49
C LEU A 45 5.84 9.20 13.40
N PRO A 46 6.52 10.27 13.88
CA PRO A 46 5.84 11.38 14.56
C PRO A 46 4.80 12.05 13.67
N GLU A 47 3.96 12.92 14.25
CA GLU A 47 3.02 13.78 13.50
C GLU A 47 2.11 12.99 12.56
N ASN A 48 1.35 12.02 13.10
CA ASN A 48 0.31 11.28 12.38
C ASN A 48 0.76 10.75 11.00
N SER A 49 2.03 10.35 10.90
CA SER A 49 2.64 9.89 9.67
C SER A 49 3.25 8.50 9.82
N PHE A 50 3.45 7.83 8.69
CA PHE A 50 4.09 6.53 8.63
C PHE A 50 4.96 6.40 7.38
N GLU A 51 5.94 5.50 7.44
CA GLU A 51 6.78 5.16 6.31
C GLU A 51 6.52 3.73 5.86
N LEU A 52 6.26 3.56 4.57
CA LEU A 52 6.25 2.26 3.91
C LEU A 52 7.58 2.05 3.21
N ARG A 53 8.22 0.91 3.47
CA ARG A 53 9.46 0.52 2.82
C ARG A 53 9.28 -0.79 2.09
N SER A 54 9.47 -0.73 0.78
CA SER A 54 9.63 -1.89 -0.09
C SER A 54 11.12 -2.07 -0.43
N PRO A 55 11.54 -3.23 -0.96
CA PRO A 55 12.96 -3.44 -1.33
C PRO A 55 13.53 -2.41 -2.30
N SER A 56 12.67 -1.78 -3.11
CA SER A 56 13.10 -0.83 -4.14
C SER A 56 12.93 0.64 -3.75
N LYS A 57 12.12 0.94 -2.72
CA LYS A 57 11.73 2.33 -2.40
C LYS A 57 11.05 2.47 -1.05
N SER A 58 11.21 3.64 -0.43
CA SER A 58 10.36 4.10 0.68
C SER A 58 9.45 5.27 0.31
N ILE A 59 8.30 5.35 0.98
CA ILE A 59 7.36 6.47 0.90
C ILE A 59 6.91 6.85 2.31
N LYS A 60 6.91 8.16 2.60
CA LYS A 60 6.31 8.72 3.81
C LYS A 60 4.91 9.24 3.49
N VAL A 61 3.95 8.89 4.33
CA VAL A 61 2.54 9.27 4.19
C VAL A 61 2.13 9.95 5.49
N ALA A 62 1.53 11.14 5.38
CA ALA A 62 0.87 11.81 6.50
C ALA A 62 -0.64 11.54 6.38
N ALA A 63 -1.24 10.99 7.44
CA ALA A 63 -2.68 10.73 7.50
C ALA A 63 -3.43 12.01 7.91
N LYS A 64 -4.77 12.00 7.84
CA LYS A 64 -5.59 13.16 8.24
C LYS A 64 -5.61 13.38 9.76
N SER A 65 -5.42 12.32 10.54
CA SER A 65 -5.42 12.33 12.01
C SER A 65 -4.55 11.21 12.56
N MET A 66 -4.25 11.23 13.86
CA MET A 66 -3.51 10.16 14.52
C MET A 66 -4.26 8.82 14.44
N ASP A 67 -5.57 8.84 14.67
CA ASP A 67 -6.40 7.63 14.59
C ASP A 67 -6.41 7.03 13.19
N ASP A 68 -6.51 7.87 12.15
CA ASP A 68 -6.44 7.43 10.76
C ASP A 68 -5.05 6.83 10.45
N CYS A 69 -3.97 7.42 10.97
CA CYS A 69 -2.63 6.86 10.87
C CYS A 69 -2.55 5.46 11.50
N ASP A 70 -3.11 5.29 12.70
CA ASP A 70 -3.10 4.01 13.41
C ASP A 70 -3.92 2.95 12.69
N LEU A 71 -5.10 3.28 12.18
CA LEU A 71 -5.92 2.39 11.36
C LEU A 71 -5.15 1.93 10.10
N TRP A 72 -4.54 2.86 9.36
CA TRP A 72 -3.75 2.52 8.18
C TRP A 72 -2.58 1.60 8.50
N ILE A 73 -1.85 1.86 9.59
CA ILE A 73 -0.73 1.01 10.00
C ILE A 73 -1.23 -0.41 10.34
N ASP A 74 -2.34 -0.50 11.06
CA ASP A 74 -2.91 -1.78 11.50
C ASP A 74 -3.39 -2.62 10.30
N ASP A 75 -4.09 -1.99 9.36
CA ASP A 75 -4.57 -2.66 8.14
C ASP A 75 -3.42 -3.11 7.24
N ILE A 76 -2.36 -2.30 7.11
CA ILE A 76 -1.16 -2.66 6.34
C ILE A 76 -0.44 -3.84 7.00
N LYS A 77 -0.33 -3.87 8.34
CA LYS A 77 0.27 -5.00 9.06
C LYS A 77 -0.53 -6.28 8.84
N LYS A 78 -1.87 -6.22 8.93
CA LYS A 78 -2.75 -7.36 8.64
C LYS A 78 -2.58 -7.86 7.22
N ALA A 79 -2.51 -6.96 6.23
CA ALA A 79 -2.26 -7.34 4.84
C ALA A 79 -0.91 -8.05 4.66
N ILE A 80 0.15 -7.55 5.30
CA ILE A 80 1.49 -8.19 5.28
C ILE A 80 1.43 -9.60 5.87
N GLU A 81 0.77 -9.77 7.01
CA GLU A 81 0.62 -11.07 7.67
C GLU A 81 -0.16 -12.06 6.79
N MET A 82 -1.32 -11.64 6.26
CA MET A 82 -2.14 -12.45 5.36
C MET A 82 -1.39 -12.84 4.08
N SER A 83 -0.60 -11.93 3.51
CA SER A 83 0.23 -12.21 2.33
C SER A 83 1.28 -13.29 2.64
N GLY A 84 1.88 -13.23 3.84
CA GLY A 84 2.82 -14.23 4.34
C GLY A 84 2.19 -15.61 4.50
N LEU A 85 0.96 -15.68 5.03
CA LEU A 85 0.20 -16.92 5.17
C LEU A 85 -0.17 -17.52 3.80
N ARG A 86 -0.72 -16.73 2.88
CA ARG A 86 -1.10 -17.20 1.52
C ARG A 86 0.09 -17.74 0.73
N ARG A 87 1.28 -17.17 0.89
CA ARG A 87 2.51 -17.70 0.27
C ARG A 87 2.88 -19.11 0.74
N ARG A 88 2.58 -19.45 1.99
CA ARG A 88 2.86 -20.78 2.56
C ARG A 88 1.83 -21.84 2.13
N VAL A 89 0.64 -21.42 1.70
CA VAL A 89 -0.50 -22.31 1.39
C VAL A 89 -0.62 -22.62 -0.12
N ARG A 90 0.43 -22.42 -0.93
CA ARG A 90 0.36 -22.71 -2.37
C ARG A 90 0.35 -24.23 -2.65
N LEU A 91 -0.81 -24.86 -2.47
CA LEU A 91 -1.12 -26.18 -3.00
C LEU A 91 -1.31 -26.04 -4.51
N SER A 92 -0.34 -26.54 -5.28
CA SER A 92 -0.43 -26.56 -6.74
C SER A 92 -1.55 -27.50 -7.19
N MET A 93 -2.74 -26.95 -7.47
CA MET A 93 -3.67 -27.65 -8.34
C MET A 93 -3.31 -27.28 -9.78
N SER A 94 -2.96 -28.29 -10.56
CA SER A 94 -2.58 -28.21 -11.97
C SER A 94 -3.63 -27.46 -12.78
N ILE A 95 -3.40 -26.17 -13.05
CA ILE A 95 -4.26 -25.39 -13.94
C ILE A 95 -3.90 -25.75 -15.38
N LYS A 96 -4.75 -26.53 -16.05
CA LYS A 96 -4.75 -26.62 -17.51
C LYS A 96 -5.63 -25.50 -18.07
N THR A 97 -5.04 -24.58 -18.82
CA THR A 97 -5.78 -23.61 -19.64
C THR A 97 -5.88 -24.12 -21.07
N GLN A 98 -7.10 -24.19 -21.61
CA GLN A 98 -7.34 -24.27 -23.05
C GLN A 98 -7.76 -22.88 -23.53
N ILE A 99 -7.01 -22.34 -24.49
CA ILE A 99 -7.39 -21.16 -25.24
C ILE A 99 -8.17 -21.65 -26.47
N ARG A 100 -9.37 -21.11 -26.71
CA ARG A 100 -10.09 -21.24 -27.97
C ARG A 100 -9.96 -19.96 -28.76
#